data_AF-A0A528B2S0-F1
#
_entry.id   AF-A0A528B2S0-F1
#
_cell.length_a   1.000
_cell.length_b   1.000
_cell.length_c   1.000
_cell.angle_alpha   90.00
_cell.angle_beta   90.00
_cell.angle_gamma   90.00
#
_symmetry.space_group_name_H-M   'P 1'
#
loop_
_entity.id
_entity.type
_entity.pdbx_description
1 polymer ?
#
loop_
_entity_poly.entity_id
_entity_poly.type
_entity_poly.pdbx_seq_one_letter_code
_entity_poly.pdbx_strand_id
1 'polypeptide(L)'
;EIARGLHELFVARLGPTAETEGVVAAKHLKAKIRDALEEVPNIDDDTIIRRYLNLIEASLRTNHFVPDTKEKGQSLAIKLDSQAVDGLPAPRPWREIFVYGSEVEGVHLRFGPVARGGLRWSDRAQDYRTEVLGLVKAQQVKNAVIVPVG
;
A
#
# COMPACT_ATOMS: atom_id res chain seq x y z
N GLU A 1 3.94 -20.44 8.73
CA GLU A 1 2.59 -20.10 9.26
C GLU A 1 2.20 -18.62 9.16
N ILE A 2 2.87 -17.68 9.83
CA ILE A 2 2.44 -16.26 9.83
C ILE A 2 2.40 -15.65 8.42
N ALA A 3 3.44 -15.86 7.61
CA ALA A 3 3.48 -15.37 6.22
C ALA A 3 2.30 -15.88 5.37
N ARG A 4 1.90 -17.14 5.57
CA ARG A 4 0.72 -17.73 4.93
C ARG A 4 -0.56 -17.05 5.42
N GLY A 5 -0.68 -16.81 6.73
CA GLY A 5 -1.79 -16.06 7.31
C GLY A 5 -1.91 -14.63 6.76
N LEU A 6 -0.79 -13.92 6.59
CA LEU A 6 -0.78 -12.59 5.98
C LEU A 6 -1.29 -12.63 4.53
N HIS A 7 -0.84 -13.60 3.73
CA HIS A 7 -1.34 -13.78 2.36
C HIS A 7 -2.85 -14.13 2.34
N GLU A 8 -3.29 -15.06 3.18
CA GLU A 8 -4.71 -15.42 3.32
C GLU A 8 -5.54 -14.19 3.73
N LEU A 9 -5.03 -13.35 4.62
CA LEU A 9 -5.68 -12.09 5.02
C LEU A 9 -5.78 -11.11 3.85
N PHE A 10 -4.71 -10.96 3.06
CA PHE A 10 -4.70 -10.13 1.86
C PHE A 10 -5.79 -10.59 0.87
N VAL A 11 -5.87 -11.89 0.60
CA VAL A 11 -6.90 -12.47 -0.27
C VAL A 11 -8.31 -12.26 0.29
N ALA A 12 -8.50 -12.48 1.59
CA ALA A 12 -9.80 -12.29 2.24
C ALA A 12 -10.27 -10.83 2.20
N ARG A 13 -9.35 -9.84 2.24
CA ARG A 13 -9.68 -8.41 2.24
C ARG A 13 -9.86 -7.80 0.87
N LEU A 14 -9.16 -8.31 -0.14
CA LEU A 14 -9.05 -7.66 -1.45
C LEU A 14 -9.49 -8.55 -2.61
N GLY A 15 -9.73 -9.84 -2.34
CA GLY A 15 -10.16 -10.82 -3.31
C GLY A 15 -11.65 -10.74 -3.65
N PRO A 16 -12.14 -11.64 -4.53
CA PRO A 16 -13.51 -11.60 -5.04
C PRO A 16 -14.60 -11.75 -3.97
N THR A 17 -14.29 -12.35 -2.83
CA THR A 17 -15.22 -12.57 -1.70
C THR A 17 -15.07 -11.54 -0.59
N ALA A 18 -14.33 -10.45 -0.82
CA ALA A 18 -14.01 -9.45 0.20
C ALA A 18 -15.23 -8.81 0.87
N GLU A 19 -16.33 -8.64 0.13
CA GLU A 19 -17.58 -8.05 0.64
C GLU A 19 -18.54 -9.07 1.27
N THR A 20 -18.22 -10.37 1.21
CA THR A 20 -19.06 -11.46 1.73
C THR A 20 -18.32 -12.27 2.81
N GLU A 21 -17.94 -13.51 2.52
CA GLU A 21 -17.25 -14.42 3.43
C GLU A 21 -15.88 -13.87 3.88
N GLY A 22 -15.25 -13.08 3.02
CA GLY A 22 -13.96 -12.44 3.28
C GLY A 22 -13.97 -11.53 4.51
N VAL A 23 -15.10 -10.89 4.83
CA VAL A 23 -15.23 -10.03 6.02
C VAL A 23 -15.02 -10.82 7.30
N VAL A 24 -15.63 -12.00 7.40
CA VAL A 24 -15.55 -12.87 8.59
C VAL A 24 -14.18 -13.56 8.61
N ALA A 25 -13.73 -14.08 7.48
CA ALA A 25 -12.41 -14.72 7.36
C ALA A 25 -11.27 -13.75 7.76
N ALA A 26 -11.30 -12.51 7.27
CA ALA A 26 -10.29 -11.50 7.60
C ALA A 26 -10.22 -11.21 9.11
N LYS A 27 -11.36 -11.18 9.81
CA LYS A 27 -11.38 -10.99 11.28
C LYS A 27 -10.71 -12.15 12.01
N HIS A 28 -11.03 -13.40 11.65
CA HIS A 28 -10.42 -14.58 12.25
C HIS A 28 -8.91 -14.68 11.95
N LEU A 29 -8.53 -14.44 10.69
CA LEU A 29 -7.13 -14.45 10.28
C LEU A 29 -6.31 -13.38 11.02
N LYS A 30 -6.86 -12.17 11.18
CA LYS A 30 -6.21 -11.11 11.95
C LYS A 30 -5.97 -11.51 13.41
N ALA A 31 -6.97 -12.11 14.07
CA ALA A 31 -6.80 -12.60 15.44
C ALA A 31 -5.71 -13.67 15.51
N LYS A 32 -5.78 -14.68 14.63
CA LYS A 32 -4.78 -15.76 14.56
C LYS A 32 -3.36 -15.24 14.30
N ILE A 33 -3.18 -14.25 13.44
CA ILE A 33 -1.87 -13.63 13.17
C ILE A 33 -1.36 -12.90 14.40
N ARG A 34 -2.23 -12.20 15.14
CA ARG A 34 -1.87 -11.50 16.38
C ARG A 34 -1.45 -12.47 17.48
N ASP A 35 -2.15 -13.57 17.64
CA ASP A 35 -1.79 -14.60 18.62
C ASP A 35 -0.43 -15.21 18.26
N ALA A 36 -0.22 -15.54 16.98
CA ALA A 36 1.06 -16.08 16.51
C ALA A 36 2.23 -15.09 16.63
N LEU A 37 1.96 -13.77 16.61
CA LEU A 37 2.97 -12.74 16.83
C LEU A 37 3.49 -12.73 18.28
N GLU A 38 2.69 -13.17 19.27
CA GLU A 38 3.13 -13.24 20.67
C GLU A 38 4.25 -14.27 20.89
N GLU A 39 4.35 -15.26 19.98
CA GLU A 39 5.36 -16.31 20.02
C GLU A 39 6.64 -15.95 19.25
N VAL A 40 6.71 -14.77 18.62
CA VAL A 40 7.90 -14.35 17.85
C VAL A 40 8.99 -13.89 18.81
N PRO A 41 10.16 -14.58 18.87
CA PRO A 41 11.17 -14.31 19.89
C PRO A 41 12.02 -13.06 19.59
N ASN A 42 12.13 -12.67 18.32
CA ASN A 42 12.92 -11.52 17.88
C ASN A 42 12.02 -10.30 17.68
N ILE A 43 12.33 -9.21 18.39
CA ILE A 43 11.58 -7.95 18.33
C ILE A 43 11.60 -7.29 16.94
N ASP A 44 12.69 -7.44 16.19
CA ASP A 44 12.80 -6.88 14.85
C ASP A 44 11.87 -7.63 13.88
N ASP A 45 11.84 -8.95 13.98
CA ASP A 45 10.94 -9.79 13.18
C ASP A 45 9.46 -9.50 13.53
N ASP A 46 9.13 -9.40 14.82
CA ASP A 46 7.79 -9.00 15.28
C ASP A 46 7.40 -7.64 14.69
N THR A 47 8.30 -6.65 14.78
CA THR A 47 8.08 -5.31 14.26
C THR A 47 7.82 -5.34 12.75
N ILE A 48 8.65 -6.05 11.98
CA ILE A 48 8.52 -6.17 10.52
C ILE A 48 7.17 -6.80 10.15
N ILE A 49 6.80 -7.90 10.82
CA ILE A 49 5.55 -8.60 10.55
C ILE A 49 4.34 -7.73 10.91
N ARG A 50 4.37 -7.00 12.03
CA ARG A 50 3.32 -6.04 12.40
C ARG A 50 3.17 -4.92 11.37
N ARG A 51 4.27 -4.45 10.76
CA ARG A 51 4.22 -3.48 9.66
C ARG A 51 3.57 -4.07 8.41
N TYR A 52 3.88 -5.31 8.05
CA TYR A 52 3.20 -6.00 6.95
C TYR A 52 1.70 -6.17 7.21
N LEU A 53 1.32 -6.55 8.43
CA LEU A 53 -0.08 -6.63 8.83
C LEU A 53 -0.78 -5.27 8.65
N ASN A 54 -0.22 -4.19 9.21
CA ASN A 54 -0.76 -2.85 9.07
C ASN A 54 -0.88 -2.42 7.58
N LEU A 55 0.11 -2.74 6.75
CA LEU A 55 0.08 -2.41 5.31
C LEU A 55 -1.05 -3.15 4.57
N ILE A 56 -1.29 -4.42 4.88
CA ILE A 56 -2.41 -5.19 4.33
C ILE A 56 -3.74 -4.61 4.81
N GLU A 57 -3.84 -4.21 6.08
CA GLU A 57 -5.04 -3.58 6.62
C GLU A 57 -5.34 -2.22 5.96
N ALA A 58 -4.30 -1.41 5.72
CA ALA A 58 -4.38 -0.12 5.05
C ALA A 58 -4.57 -0.22 3.53
N SER A 59 -4.53 -1.41 2.94
CA SER A 59 -4.76 -1.61 1.51
C SER A 59 -6.25 -1.46 1.16
N LEU A 60 -6.53 -0.67 0.12
CA LEU A 60 -7.89 -0.32 -0.31
C LEU A 60 -8.34 -1.03 -1.57
N ARG A 61 -7.41 -1.26 -2.51
CA ARG A 61 -7.68 -1.98 -3.77
C ARG A 61 -6.38 -2.45 -4.39
N THR A 62 -6.48 -3.47 -5.23
CA THR A 62 -5.36 -4.00 -6.01
C THR A 62 -5.84 -4.49 -7.37
N ASN A 63 -4.97 -4.50 -8.38
CA ASN A 63 -5.26 -5.11 -9.68
C ASN A 63 -5.05 -6.63 -9.69
N HIS A 64 -4.55 -7.23 -8.61
CA HIS A 64 -4.20 -8.66 -8.54
C HIS A 64 -5.35 -9.63 -8.86
N PHE A 65 -6.59 -9.24 -8.52
CA PHE A 65 -7.78 -10.08 -8.70
C PHE A 65 -8.60 -9.75 -9.95
N VAL A 66 -8.14 -8.79 -10.75
CA VAL A 66 -8.81 -8.41 -12.00
C VAL A 66 -8.50 -9.49 -13.05
N PRO A 67 -9.48 -9.95 -13.84
CA PRO A 67 -9.21 -10.79 -15.02
C PRO A 67 -8.26 -10.08 -15.99
N ASP A 68 -7.49 -10.82 -16.78
CA ASP A 68 -6.54 -10.28 -17.79
C ASP A 68 -5.37 -9.46 -17.23
N THR A 69 -5.26 -9.29 -15.91
CA THR A 69 -4.08 -8.71 -15.25
C THR A 69 -3.04 -9.73 -14.79
N LYS A 70 -3.29 -11.01 -15.08
CA LYS A 70 -2.44 -12.15 -14.69
C LYS A 70 -1.46 -12.57 -15.78
N GLU A 71 -1.46 -11.89 -16.93
CA GLU A 71 -0.48 -12.14 -17.99
C GLU A 71 0.94 -11.81 -17.49
N LYS A 72 1.93 -12.56 -18.00
CA LYS A 72 3.34 -12.31 -17.66
C LYS A 72 3.72 -10.89 -18.06
N GLY A 73 4.29 -10.15 -17.11
CA GLY A 73 4.79 -8.79 -17.32
C GLY A 73 3.91 -7.67 -16.75
N GLN A 74 2.68 -7.96 -16.34
CA GLN A 74 1.87 -6.94 -15.66
C GLN A 74 2.41 -6.61 -14.27
N SER A 75 2.49 -5.31 -13.99
CA SER A 75 2.90 -4.81 -12.68
C SER A 75 1.75 -4.86 -11.67
N LEU A 76 2.05 -5.32 -10.46
CA LEU A 76 1.15 -5.28 -9.32
C LEU A 76 0.97 -3.83 -8.88
N ALA A 77 -0.28 -3.38 -8.77
CA ALA A 77 -0.63 -2.10 -8.20
C ALA A 77 -1.45 -2.30 -6.92
N ILE A 78 -1.07 -1.60 -5.85
CA ILE A 78 -1.81 -1.57 -4.58
C ILE A 78 -2.06 -0.11 -4.21
N LYS A 79 -3.32 0.24 -3.97
CA LYS A 79 -3.70 1.54 -3.43
C LYS A 79 -3.79 1.44 -1.91
N LEU A 80 -3.04 2.27 -1.22
CA LEU A 80 -2.94 2.34 0.23
C LEU A 80 -3.67 3.57 0.76
N ASP A 81 -4.29 3.40 1.92
CA ASP A 81 -4.63 4.49 2.82
C ASP A 81 -3.37 4.91 3.59
N SER A 82 -2.60 5.85 3.03
CA SER A 82 -1.35 6.32 3.63
C SER A 82 -1.52 6.93 5.03
N GLN A 83 -2.73 7.37 5.41
CA GLN A 83 -2.99 7.88 6.76
C GLN A 83 -3.10 6.76 7.79
N ALA A 84 -3.58 5.58 7.36
CA ALA A 84 -3.68 4.37 8.19
C ALA A 84 -2.37 3.56 8.25
N VAL A 85 -1.36 3.91 7.44
CA VAL A 85 -0.05 3.27 7.49
C VAL A 85 0.74 3.79 8.69
N ASP A 86 1.04 2.89 9.62
CA ASP A 86 1.81 3.21 10.82
C ASP A 86 3.27 3.49 10.46
N GLY A 87 3.88 4.48 11.11
CA GLY A 87 5.31 4.79 10.94
C GLY A 87 5.66 5.55 9.65
N LEU A 88 4.67 5.89 8.81
CA LEU A 88 4.90 6.70 7.63
C LEU A 88 5.30 8.15 8.03
N PRO A 89 6.39 8.71 7.48
CA PRO A 89 6.85 10.06 7.84
C PRO A 89 5.89 11.14 7.32
N ALA A 90 5.93 12.31 7.97
CA ALA A 90 5.15 13.46 7.52
C ALA A 90 5.81 14.19 6.32
N PRO A 91 5.01 14.81 5.43
CA PRO A 91 3.56 14.80 5.38
C PRO A 91 3.04 13.50 4.76
N ARG A 92 2.02 12.89 5.38
CA ARG A 92 1.41 11.67 4.87
C ARG A 92 0.48 12.01 3.71
N PRO A 93 0.65 11.40 2.52
CA PRO A 93 -0.31 11.51 1.44
C PRO A 93 -1.71 11.09 1.91
N TRP A 94 -2.74 11.52 1.18
CA TRP A 94 -4.06 10.90 1.30
C TRP A 94 -4.00 9.47 0.79
N ARG A 95 -3.41 9.22 -0.39
CA ARG A 95 -3.26 7.88 -0.97
C ARG A 95 -1.90 7.71 -1.62
N GLU A 96 -1.33 6.53 -1.46
CA GLU A 96 -0.20 6.03 -2.23
C GLU A 96 -0.72 4.91 -3.14
N ILE A 97 -0.37 4.95 -4.43
CA ILE A 97 -0.51 3.82 -5.32
C ILE A 97 0.90 3.30 -5.53
N PHE A 98 1.21 2.19 -4.89
CA PHE A 98 2.48 1.48 -5.06
C PHE A 98 2.35 0.55 -6.27
N VAL A 99 3.35 0.58 -7.15
CA VAL A 99 3.43 -0.25 -8.36
C VAL A 99 4.74 -1.03 -8.31
N TYR A 100 4.68 -2.34 -8.56
CA TYR A 100 5.84 -3.22 -8.58
C TYR A 100 5.69 -4.29 -9.65
N GLY A 101 6.70 -4.44 -10.50
CA GLY A 101 6.76 -5.44 -11.56
C GLY A 101 8.16 -5.54 -12.16
N SER A 102 8.32 -6.43 -13.14
CA SER A 102 9.62 -6.64 -13.82
C SER A 102 10.09 -5.43 -14.62
N GLU A 103 9.16 -4.60 -15.09
CA GLU A 103 9.46 -3.45 -15.95
C GLU A 103 9.48 -2.11 -15.20
N VAL A 104 8.72 -2.02 -14.10
CA VAL A 104 8.57 -0.78 -13.36
C VAL A 104 8.34 -1.04 -11.86
N GLU A 105 9.04 -0.25 -11.05
CA GLU A 105 8.72 -0.02 -9.65
C GLU A 105 8.48 1.48 -9.46
N GLY A 106 7.47 1.84 -8.66
CA GLY A 106 7.22 3.25 -8.39
C GLY A 106 6.04 3.52 -7.48
N VAL A 107 5.84 4.81 -7.22
CA VAL A 107 4.72 5.31 -6.43
C VAL A 107 4.04 6.48 -7.13
N HIS A 108 2.73 6.54 -6.96
CA HIS A 108 1.94 7.73 -7.23
C HIS A 108 1.30 8.23 -5.93
N LEU A 109 1.67 9.43 -5.50
CA LEU A 109 1.19 10.03 -4.26
C LEU A 109 0.10 11.06 -4.54
N ARG A 110 -0.94 11.04 -3.73
CA ARG A 110 -2.06 11.99 -3.81
C ARG A 110 -2.33 12.57 -2.44
N PHE A 111 -2.55 13.88 -2.36
CA PHE A 111 -2.92 14.56 -1.10
C PHE A 111 -4.41 14.90 -0.99
N GLY A 112 -5.20 14.53 -2.01
CA GLY A 112 -6.64 14.74 -2.01
C GLY A 112 -7.41 13.91 -3.05
N PRO A 113 -8.75 13.96 -3.00
CA PRO A 113 -9.67 13.22 -3.89
C PRO A 113 -9.59 13.64 -5.35
N VAL A 114 -8.98 14.79 -5.63
CA VAL A 114 -8.50 15.21 -6.95
C VAL A 114 -7.05 15.64 -6.77
N ALA A 115 -6.16 15.18 -7.65
CA ALA A 115 -4.73 15.50 -7.60
C ALA A 115 -4.20 15.80 -9.01
N ARG A 116 -3.23 16.71 -9.12
CA ARG A 116 -2.61 17.08 -10.40
C ARG A 116 -1.09 17.14 -10.26
N GLY A 117 -0.40 16.31 -11.04
CA GLY A 117 1.05 16.29 -11.14
C GLY A 117 1.50 15.60 -12.43
N GLY A 118 2.79 15.69 -12.74
CA GLY A 118 3.41 14.95 -13.83
C GLY A 118 3.88 13.56 -13.39
N LEU A 119 4.29 12.74 -14.35
CA LEU A 119 5.03 11.51 -14.09
C LEU A 119 6.53 11.80 -14.19
N ARG A 120 7.32 11.19 -13.31
CA ARG A 120 8.78 11.30 -13.29
C ARG A 120 9.36 9.90 -13.48
N TRP A 121 10.10 9.71 -14.56
CA TRP A 121 10.96 8.55 -14.70
C TRP A 121 12.27 8.82 -13.94
N SER A 122 12.65 7.90 -13.05
CA SER A 122 13.85 8.01 -12.23
C SER A 122 14.70 6.75 -12.43
N ASP A 123 16.01 6.94 -12.53
CA ASP A 123 17.02 5.88 -12.52
C ASP A 123 17.45 5.51 -11.08
N ARG A 124 16.91 6.20 -10.06
CA ARG A 124 17.25 6.01 -8.65
C ARG A 124 16.35 4.96 -7.99
N ALA A 125 16.66 3.69 -8.19
CA ALA A 125 15.87 2.57 -7.67
C ALA A 125 15.63 2.61 -6.14
N GLN A 126 16.54 3.19 -5.34
CA GLN A 126 16.45 3.15 -3.87
C GLN A 126 15.85 4.41 -3.22
N ASP A 127 15.72 5.53 -3.94
CA ASP A 127 15.34 6.83 -3.33
C ASP A 127 14.16 7.53 -4.04
N TYR A 128 13.50 6.85 -4.98
CA TYR A 128 12.39 7.42 -5.74
C TYR A 128 11.24 7.88 -4.83
N ARG A 129 11.01 7.22 -3.67
CA ARG A 129 9.96 7.64 -2.73
C ARG A 129 10.24 9.02 -2.13
N THR A 130 11.47 9.29 -1.70
CA THR A 130 11.87 10.58 -1.14
C THR A 130 11.83 11.66 -2.21
N GLU A 131 12.32 11.36 -3.42
CA GLU A 131 12.26 12.25 -4.58
C GLU A 131 10.80 12.64 -4.89
N VAL A 132 9.91 11.65 -5.05
CA VAL A 132 8.50 11.89 -5.36
C VAL A 132 7.80 12.67 -4.24
N LEU A 133 8.08 12.38 -2.97
CA LEU A 133 7.54 13.16 -1.86
C LEU A 133 8.00 14.63 -1.90
N GLY A 134 9.27 14.88 -2.25
CA GLY A 134 9.79 16.23 -2.46
C GLY A 134 9.10 16.97 -3.59
N LEU A 135 8.90 16.30 -4.74
CA LEU A 135 8.22 16.87 -5.90
C LEU A 135 6.76 17.23 -5.61
N VAL A 136 6.05 16.36 -4.88
CA VAL A 136 4.65 16.60 -4.54
C VAL A 136 4.49 17.81 -3.61
N LYS A 137 5.40 18.01 -2.65
CA LYS A 137 5.40 19.23 -1.81
C LYS A 137 5.50 20.50 -2.65
N ALA A 138 6.39 20.53 -3.65
CA ALA A 138 6.50 21.67 -4.56
C ALA A 138 5.23 21.85 -5.40
N GLN A 139 4.63 20.74 -5.85
CA GLN A 139 3.40 20.77 -6.63
C GLN A 139 2.19 21.28 -5.83
N GLN A 140 2.10 20.98 -4.54
CA GLN A 140 1.04 21.51 -3.66
C GLN A 140 1.08 23.03 -3.56
N VAL A 141 2.27 23.63 -3.42
CA VAL A 141 2.42 25.09 -3.40
C VAL A 141 1.97 25.69 -4.74
N LYS A 142 2.31 25.04 -5.85
CA LYS A 142 1.89 25.47 -7.19
C LYS A 142 0.38 25.32 -7.43
N ASN A 143 -0.23 24.28 -6.87
CA ASN A 143 -1.65 23.96 -7.06
C ASN A 143 -2.58 24.67 -6.07
N ALA A 144 -2.06 25.33 -5.02
CA ALA A 144 -2.85 25.89 -3.92
C ALA A 144 -4.06 26.74 -4.36
N VAL A 145 -3.95 27.43 -5.50
CA VAL A 145 -5.00 28.30 -6.05
C VAL A 145 -6.00 27.54 -6.97
N ILE A 146 -5.60 26.40 -7.54
CA ILE A 146 -6.36 25.69 -8.59
C ILE A 146 -6.98 24.39 -8.06
N VAL A 147 -6.19 23.56 -7.38
CA VAL A 147 -6.64 22.33 -6.72
C VAL A 147 -6.01 22.35 -5.32
N PRO A 148 -6.67 22.96 -4.31
CA PRO A 148 -6.03 23.31 -3.04
C PRO A 148 -5.44 22.12 -2.26
N VAL A 149 -5.95 20.92 -2.53
CA VAL A 149 -5.57 19.66 -1.87
C VAL A 149 -4.86 18.66 -2.80
N GLY A 150 -4.56 19.05 -4.04
CA GLY A 150 -4.18 18.15 -5.13
C GLY A 150 -2.77 18.29 -5.68
#